data_AF-A0A973TGJ9-F1
#
_entry.id   AF-A0A973TGJ9-F1
#
_cell.length_a   1.000
_cell.length_b   1.000
_cell.length_c   1.000
_cell.angle_alpha   90.00
_cell.angle_beta   90.00
_cell.angle_gamma   90.00
#
_symmetry.space_group_name_H-M   'P 1'
#
loop_
_entity.id
_entity.type
_entity.pdbx_description
1 polymer ?
#
loop_
_entity_poly.entity_id
_entity_poly.type
_entity_poly.pdbx_seq_one_letter_code
_entity_poly.pdbx_strand_id
1 'polypeptide(L)' 'HEVGALLAEHHDEHGWTLSLDLAEAEAARIASHAYGEPLRPLLAGQDIPT' A
#
# COMPACT_ATOMS: atom_id res chain seq x y z
N HIS A 1 -18.29 -5.52 -6.33
CA HIS A 1 -16.83 -5.30 -6.43
C HIS A 1 -16.40 -4.86 -5.05
N GLU A 2 -16.20 -5.82 -4.16
CA GLU A 2 -15.63 -5.55 -2.85
C GLU A 2 -14.12 -5.55 -3.05
N VAL A 3 -13.48 -4.43 -2.74
CA VAL A 3 -12.02 -4.38 -2.65
C VAL A 3 -11.67 -5.18 -1.39
N GLY A 4 -11.61 -6.50 -1.52
CA GLY A 4 -11.46 -7.43 -0.39
C GLY A 4 -10.17 -7.26 0.42
N ALA A 5 -9.26 -6.38 -0.02
CA ALA A 5 -8.03 -6.02 0.66
C ALA A 5 -8.17 -4.77 1.56
N LEU A 6 -9.25 -3.98 1.46
CA LEU A 6 -9.39 -2.73 2.24
C LEU A 6 -9.91 -3.03 3.65
N LEU A 7 -9.04 -2.88 4.65
CA LEU A 7 -9.39 -3.04 6.07
C LEU A 7 -10.03 -1.79 6.65
N ALA A 8 -9.54 -0.61 6.25
CA ALA A 8 -10.08 0.67 6.70
C ALA A 8 -9.71 1.79 5.70
N GLU A 9 -10.60 2.76 5.58
CA GLU A 9 -10.34 4.02 4.88
C GLU A 9 -10.68 5.21 5.78
N HIS A 10 -9.84 6.24 5.72
CA HIS A 10 -10.06 7.51 6.39
C HIS A 10 -9.72 8.66 5.44
N HIS A 11 -10.55 9.70 5.48
CA HIS A 11 -10.32 10.93 4.72
C HIS A 11 -10.36 12.12 5.66
N ASP A 12 -9.34 12.96 5.55
CA ASP A 12 -9.23 14.25 6.25
C ASP A 12 -8.84 15.37 5.27
N GLU A 13 -8.53 16.55 5.78
CA GLU A 13 -8.13 17.70 4.96
C GLU A 13 -6.79 17.52 4.23
N HIS A 14 -6.00 16.51 4.60
CA HIS A 14 -4.71 16.19 4.02
C HIS A 14 -4.77 15.03 3.02
N GLY A 15 -5.90 14.35 2.91
CA GLY A 15 -6.17 13.35 1.86
C GLY A 15 -6.69 12.04 2.42
N TRP A 16 -6.30 10.94 1.78
CA TRP A 16 -6.78 9.59 2.08
C TRP A 16 -5.70 8.77 2.76
N THR A 17 -6.10 8.10 3.85
CA THR A 17 -5.32 7.01 4.46
C THR A 17 -6.08 5.71 4.26
N LEU A 18 -5.39 4.72 3.70
CA LEU A 18 -5.95 3.38 3.43
C LEU A 18 -5.14 2.34 4.19
N SER A 19 -5.82 1.48 4.93
CA SER A 19 -5.24 0.27 5.52
C SER A 19 -5.61 -0.92 4.66
N LEU A 20 -4.61 -1.59 4.10
CA LEU A 20 -4.80 -2.70 3.17
C LEU A 20 -4.17 -3.97 3.74
N ASP A 21 -4.89 -5.09 3.69
CA ASP A 21 -4.32 -6.43 3.82
C ASP A 21 -3.98 -6.95 2.42
N LEU A 22 -2.69 -6.92 2.09
CA LEU A 22 -2.21 -7.26 0.76
C LEU A 22 -1.01 -8.19 0.86
N ALA A 23 -1.02 -9.26 0.07
CA ALA A 23 0.14 -10.11 -0.09
C ALA A 23 1.33 -9.31 -0.65
N GLU A 24 2.52 -9.52 -0.11
CA GLU A 24 3.73 -8.78 -0.49
C GLU A 24 4.01 -8.82 -2.01
N ALA A 25 3.85 -9.99 -2.64
CA ALA A 25 4.03 -10.15 -4.07
C ALA A 25 3.07 -9.28 -4.91
N GLU A 26 1.86 -9.06 -4.41
CA GLU A 26 0.88 -8.20 -5.06
C GLU A 26 1.18 -6.73 -4.78
N ALA A 27 1.61 -6.38 -3.56
CA ALA A 27 2.08 -5.04 -3.23
C ALA A 27 3.27 -4.63 -4.13
N ALA A 28 4.22 -5.53 -4.35
CA ALA A 28 5.35 -5.31 -5.24
C ALA A 28 4.91 -5.14 -6.70
N ARG A 29 3.93 -5.93 -7.16
CA ARG A 29 3.35 -5.79 -8.50
C ARG A 29 2.70 -4.42 -8.67
N ILE A 30 1.89 -3.98 -7.71
CA ILE A 30 1.24 -2.66 -7.75
C ILE A 30 2.28 -1.54 -7.74
N ALA A 31 3.31 -1.63 -6.89
CA ALA A 31 4.39 -0.64 -6.79
C ALA A 31 5.17 -0.43 -8.10
N SER A 32 5.15 -1.41 -9.00
CA SER A 32 5.77 -1.32 -10.34
C SER A 32 5.00 -0.40 -11.30
N HIS A 33 3.73 -0.11 -11.02
CA HIS A 33 2.91 0.79 -11.83
C HIS A 33 3.14 2.27 -11.47
N ALA A 34 2.73 3.16 -12.39
CA ALA A 34 2.88 4.61 -12.22
C ALA A 34 2.13 5.16 -10.99
N TYR A 35 0.99 4.54 -10.63
CA TYR A 35 0.18 4.91 -9.46
C TYR A 35 0.62 4.21 -8.17
N GLY A 36 1.59 3.29 -8.24
CA GLY A 36 2.08 2.53 -7.09
C GLY A 36 3.16 3.25 -6.28
N GLU A 37 3.46 4.52 -6.61
CA GLU A 37 4.50 5.32 -5.95
C GLU A 37 4.36 5.36 -4.42
N PRO A 38 3.15 5.53 -3.83
CA PRO A 38 2.99 5.52 -2.37
C PRO A 38 3.35 4.20 -1.67
N LEU A 39 3.32 3.07 -2.38
CA LEU A 39 3.66 1.75 -1.81
C LEU A 39 5.17 1.50 -1.78
N ARG A 40 5.95 2.15 -2.66
CA ARG A 40 7.40 1.93 -2.78
C ARG A 40 8.17 2.16 -1.47
N PRO A 41 7.96 3.27 -0.72
CA PRO A 41 8.68 3.46 0.54
C PRO A 41 8.29 2.43 1.62
N LEU A 42 7.06 1.91 1.60
CA LEU A 42 6.59 0.91 2.56
C LEU A 42 7.25 -0.46 2.32
N LEU A 43 7.54 -0.79 1.07
CA LEU A 43 8.25 -2.02 0.68
C LEU A 43 9.76 -1.91 0.91
N ALA A 44 10.36 -0.73 0.71
CA ALA A 44 11.79 -0.51 0.94
C ALA A 44 12.17 -0.55 2.44
N GLY A 45 11.25 -0.16 3.33
CA GLY A 45 11.45 -0.21 4.79
C GLY A 45 11.40 -1.60 5.42
N GLN A 46 11.09 -2.64 4.64
CA GLN A 46 11.14 -4.05 5.09
C GLN A 46 12.56 -4.62 5.05
N ASP A 47 13.49 -3.95 4.37
CA ASP A 47 14.91 -4.32 4.31
C ASP A 47 15.61 -3.77 5.58
N ILE A 48 15.28 -4.33 6.74
CA ILE A 48 16.00 -4.02 7.99
C ILE A 48 17.31 -4.85 7.94
N PRO A 49 18.50 -4.23 7.77
CA PRO A 49 19.74 -5.00 7.88
C PRO A 49 19.84 -5.57 9.30
N THR A 50 20.01 -6.90 9.39
CA THR A 50 20.30 -7.65 10.63
C THR A 50 21.73 -7.41 11.08
#